data_AF-A0A4Y8CCI0-F1
#
_entry.id   AF-A0A4Y8CCI0-F1
#
_cell.length_a   1.000
_cell.length_b   1.000
_cell.length_c   1.000
_cell.angle_alpha   90.00
_cell.angle_beta   90.00
_cell.angle_gamma   90.00
#
_symmetry.space_group_name_H-M   'P 1'
#
loop_
_entity.id
_entity.type
_entity.pdbx_description
1 polymer ?
#
loop_
_entity_poly.entity_id
_entity_poly.type
_entity_poly.pdbx_seq_one_letter_code
_entity_poly.pdbx_strand_id
1 'polypeptide(L)'
;MKKAYYGDFGGQFLPESAMFALNELEGAFLKFSKDKLFKKELNELLKTYVGRPTPLYFARNLSKKYQHEIYLKREDLNHTGAHKINNAIAQALLAKKMGKKKIIA
;
A
#
# COMPACT_ATOMS: atom_id res chain seq x y z
N MET A 1 -23.10 9.74 -1.31
CA MET A 1 -21.78 10.02 -1.90
C MET A 1 -21.73 9.42 -3.29
N LYS A 2 -21.24 10.14 -4.31
CA LYS A 2 -21.04 9.57 -5.65
C LYS A 2 -19.97 8.47 -5.56
N LYS A 3 -20.21 7.31 -6.19
CA LYS A 3 -19.22 6.21 -6.23
C LYS A 3 -17.91 6.73 -6.83
N ALA A 4 -16.77 6.33 -6.25
CA ALA A 4 -15.41 6.71 -6.67
C ALA A 4 -14.97 8.18 -6.46
N TYR A 5 -15.75 9.03 -5.77
CA TYR A 5 -15.36 10.42 -5.45
C TYR A 5 -15.17 10.65 -3.95
N TYR A 6 -14.24 11.54 -3.61
CA TYR A 6 -14.03 12.16 -2.31
C TYR A 6 -14.27 13.66 -2.44
N GLY A 7 -15.49 14.13 -2.13
CA GLY A 7 -15.91 15.48 -2.45
C GLY A 7 -15.89 15.70 -3.97
N ASP A 8 -15.19 16.74 -4.41
CA ASP A 8 -15.06 17.07 -5.83
C ASP A 8 -13.91 16.34 -6.54
N PHE A 9 -13.08 15.59 -5.80
CA PHE A 9 -11.89 14.91 -6.33
C PHE A 9 -12.11 13.39 -6.48
N GLY A 10 -11.48 12.77 -7.46
CA GLY A 10 -11.58 11.33 -7.73
C GLY A 10 -12.24 11.06 -9.08
N GLY A 11 -13.06 10.01 -9.16
CA GLY A 11 -13.73 9.59 -10.39
C GLY A 11 -12.95 8.54 -11.19
N GLN A 12 -13.51 8.19 -12.35
CA GLN A 12 -12.99 7.17 -13.25
C GLN A 12 -12.95 7.74 -14.67
N PHE A 13 -11.98 8.60 -14.97
CA PHE A 13 -11.83 9.27 -16.26
C PHE A 13 -10.96 8.45 -17.22
N LEU A 14 -11.49 7.30 -17.65
CA LEU A 14 -10.79 6.35 -18.52
C LEU A 14 -11.67 5.98 -19.73
N PRO A 15 -11.08 5.50 -20.83
CA PRO A 15 -11.85 4.94 -21.94
C PRO A 15 -12.72 3.75 -21.49
N GLU A 16 -13.85 3.55 -22.16
CA GLU A 16 -14.78 2.45 -21.86
C GLU A 16 -14.08 1.08 -21.93
N SER A 17 -13.14 0.91 -22.85
CA SER A 17 -12.33 -0.31 -22.99
C SER A 17 -11.52 -0.67 -21.74
N ALA A 18 -11.22 0.30 -20.85
CA ALA A 18 -10.49 0.09 -19.61
C ALA A 18 -11.40 -0.12 -18.39
N MET A 19 -12.70 0.19 -18.50
CA MET A 19 -13.64 0.12 -17.37
C MET A 19 -13.83 -1.31 -16.86
N PHE A 20 -13.79 -2.31 -17.74
CA PHE A 20 -13.87 -3.72 -17.34
C PHE A 20 -12.73 -4.10 -16.38
N ALA A 21 -11.49 -3.76 -16.72
CA ALA A 21 -10.33 -4.06 -15.89
C ALA A 21 -10.37 -3.32 -14.55
N LEU A 22 -10.85 -2.07 -14.53
CA LEU A 22 -10.98 -1.30 -13.30
C LEU A 22 -12.05 -1.87 -12.36
N ASN A 23 -13.20 -2.28 -12.90
CA ASN A 23 -14.26 -2.93 -12.13
C ASN A 23 -13.84 -4.31 -11.60
N GLU A 24 -13.09 -5.08 -12.40
CA GLU A 24 -12.50 -6.36 -11.98
C GLU A 24 -11.55 -6.15 -10.78
N LEU A 25 -10.69 -5.13 -10.86
CA LEU A 25 -9.76 -4.78 -9.78
C LEU A 25 -10.50 -4.31 -8.51
N GLU A 26 -11.51 -3.44 -8.64
CA GLU A 26 -12.32 -3.00 -7.50
C GLU A 26 -13.00 -4.19 -6.81
N GLY A 27 -13.64 -5.07 -7.58
CA GLY A 27 -14.30 -6.27 -7.05
C GLY A 27 -13.32 -7.21 -6.33
N ALA A 28 -12.15 -7.45 -6.93
CA ALA A 28 -11.10 -8.26 -6.31
C ALA A 28 -10.59 -7.62 -5.01
N PHE A 29 -10.33 -6.31 -5.01
CA PHE A 29 -9.90 -5.60 -3.82
C PHE A 29 -10.94 -5.69 -2.70
N LEU A 30 -12.22 -5.39 -2.98
CA LEU A 30 -13.29 -5.44 -1.98
C LEU A 30 -13.50 -6.84 -1.40
N LYS A 31 -13.27 -7.88 -2.20
CA LYS A 31 -13.30 -9.28 -1.76
C LYS A 31 -12.08 -9.62 -0.88
N PHE A 32 -10.87 -9.48 -1.40
CA PHE A 32 -9.65 -9.97 -0.75
C PHE A 32 -9.17 -9.09 0.40
N SER A 33 -9.45 -7.78 0.39
CA SER A 33 -9.12 -6.88 1.51
C SER A 33 -9.85 -7.23 2.80
N LYS A 34 -10.92 -8.02 2.73
CA LYS A 34 -11.68 -8.53 3.90
C LYS A 34 -11.33 -9.99 4.23
N ASP A 35 -10.65 -10.70 3.34
CA ASP A 35 -10.26 -12.10 3.51
C ASP A 35 -9.15 -12.25 4.56
N LYS A 36 -9.39 -13.11 5.57
CA LYS A 36 -8.44 -13.38 6.65
C LYS A 36 -7.16 -14.05 6.15
N LEU A 37 -7.25 -14.96 5.16
CA LEU A 37 -6.10 -15.64 4.60
C LEU A 37 -5.24 -14.66 3.79
N PHE A 38 -5.86 -13.78 3.01
CA PHE A 38 -5.15 -12.71 2.31
C PHE A 38 -4.40 -11.80 3.27
N LYS A 39 -5.06 -11.34 4.35
CA LYS A 39 -4.43 -10.50 5.37
C LYS A 39 -3.28 -11.22 6.07
N LYS A 40 -3.44 -12.51 6.37
CA LYS A 40 -2.38 -13.33 6.98
C LYS A 40 -1.15 -13.40 6.08
N GLU A 41 -1.33 -13.77 4.81
CA GLU A 41 -0.24 -13.86 3.83
C GLU A 41 0.44 -12.50 3.61
N LEU A 42 -0.34 -11.41 3.49
CA LEU A 42 0.21 -10.06 3.37
C LEU A 42 1.02 -9.65 4.61
N ASN A 43 0.50 -9.91 5.82
CA ASN A 43 1.20 -9.58 7.06
C ASN A 43 2.48 -10.39 7.24
N GLU A 44 2.48 -11.66 6.83
CA GLU A 44 3.68 -12.49 6.81
C GLU A 44 4.73 -11.86 5.89
N LEU A 45 4.38 -11.52 4.64
CA LEU A 45 5.29 -10.85 3.70
C LEU A 45 5.79 -9.50 4.21
N LEU A 46 4.91 -8.69 4.79
CA LEU A 46 5.29 -7.40 5.39
C LEU A 46 6.29 -7.58 6.54
N LYS A 47 6.16 -8.65 7.33
CA LYS A 47 7.06 -8.92 8.45
C LYS A 47 8.38 -9.54 7.98
N THR A 48 8.33 -10.61 7.20
CA THR A 48 9.50 -11.45 6.90
C THR A 48 10.28 -11.00 5.67
N TYR A 49 9.63 -10.35 4.71
CA TYR A 49 10.29 -9.87 3.49
C TYR A 49 10.52 -8.35 3.51
N VAL A 50 9.50 -7.57 3.87
CA VAL A 50 9.63 -6.10 3.90
C VAL A 50 10.41 -5.62 5.13
N GLY A 51 10.34 -6.34 6.25
CA GLY A 51 11.04 -6.01 7.49
C GLY A 51 10.23 -5.14 8.46
N ARG A 52 8.89 -5.20 8.39
CA ARG A 52 8.01 -4.47 9.32
C ARG A 52 7.94 -5.15 10.69
N PRO A 53 7.71 -4.37 11.78
CA PRO A 53 7.53 -2.93 11.82
C PRO A 53 8.84 -2.15 11.70
N THR A 54 8.79 -0.99 11.06
CA THR A 54 9.90 -0.02 11.06
C THR A 54 9.95 0.75 12.39
N PRO A 55 11.13 1.07 12.92
CA PRO A 55 11.25 1.81 14.17
C PRO A 55 10.76 3.26 14.04
N LEU A 56 10.37 3.84 15.18
CA LEU A 56 10.15 5.27 15.35
C LEU A 56 11.36 5.85 16.09
N TYR A 57 12.18 6.65 15.40
CA TYR A 57 13.46 7.11 15.93
C TYR A 57 13.36 8.54 16.48
N PHE A 58 13.71 8.73 17.75
CA PHE A 58 13.78 10.06 18.37
C PHE A 58 15.07 10.79 17.95
N ALA A 59 14.94 11.86 17.15
CA ALA A 59 16.07 12.56 16.56
C ALA A 59 16.64 13.64 17.49
N ARG A 60 17.29 13.22 18.59
CA ARG A 60 17.81 14.09 19.68
C ARG A 60 18.45 15.41 19.24
N ASN A 61 19.33 15.38 18.24
CA ASN A 61 20.03 16.59 17.77
C ASN A 61 19.09 17.56 17.03
N LEU A 62 18.17 17.04 16.21
CA LEU A 62 17.14 17.86 15.56
C LEU A 62 16.19 18.41 16.62
N SER A 63 15.76 17.57 17.57
CA SER A 63 14.88 17.99 18.65
C SER A 63 15.47 19.14 19.46
N LYS A 64 16.76 19.05 19.82
CA LYS A 64 17.49 20.13 20.51
C LYS A 64 17.59 21.40 19.66
N LYS A 65 17.88 21.27 18.36
CA LYS A 65 18.02 22.40 17.43
C LYS A 65 16.72 23.19 17.26
N TYR A 66 15.59 22.48 17.17
CA TYR A 66 14.28 23.10 16.90
C TYR A 66 13.42 23.27 18.15
N GLN A 67 13.90 22.89 19.33
CA GLN A 67 13.18 22.96 20.62
C GLN A 67 11.80 22.27 20.58
N HIS A 68 11.70 21.16 19.83
CA HIS A 68 10.49 20.36 19.68
C HIS A 68 10.86 18.88 19.62
N GLU A 69 9.95 17.99 20.02
CA GLU A 69 10.20 16.55 19.90
C GLU A 69 10.04 16.09 18.45
N ILE A 70 11.14 15.73 17.80
CA ILE A 70 11.15 15.24 16.42
C ILE A 70 11.37 13.72 16.42
N TYR A 71 10.39 13.00 15.87
CA TYR A 71 10.46 11.56 15.63
C TYR A 71 10.44 11.26 14.14
N LEU A 72 11.28 10.32 13.71
CA LEU A 72 11.37 9.85 12.34
C LEU A 72 10.76 8.45 12.23
N LYS A 73 9.67 8.32 11.46
CA LYS A 73 9.13 7.00 11.10
C LYS A 73 10.00 6.40 10.00
N ARG A 74 10.77 5.36 10.35
CA ARG A 74 11.89 4.86 9.53
C ARG A 74 11.49 3.96 8.36
N GLU A 75 10.61 4.45 7.48
CA GLU A 75 10.23 3.71 6.26
C GLU A 75 11.39 3.58 5.24
N ASP A 76 12.47 4.33 5.44
CA ASP A 76 13.75 4.14 4.75
C ASP A 76 14.41 2.79 5.04
N LEU A 77 14.03 2.13 6.15
CA LEU A 77 14.54 0.81 6.53
C LEU A 77 13.71 -0.35 5.97
N ASN A 78 12.62 -0.08 5.26
CA ASN A 78 11.93 -1.16 4.55
C ASN A 78 12.87 -1.75 3.49
N HIS A 79 12.68 -3.03 3.15
CA HIS A 79 13.30 -3.60 1.95
C HIS A 79 13.04 -2.70 0.73
N THR A 80 14.04 -2.50 -0.13
CA THR A 80 14.07 -1.50 -1.23
C THR A 80 14.23 -0.02 -0.83
N GLY A 81 14.27 0.31 0.47
CA GLY A 81 14.68 1.63 0.97
C GLY A 81 13.58 2.70 1.01
N ALA A 82 12.32 2.34 0.79
CA ALA A 82 11.21 3.30 0.81
C ALA A 82 9.87 2.65 1.18
N HIS A 83 8.87 3.47 1.54
CA HIS A 83 7.52 3.01 1.85
C HIS A 83 6.76 2.37 0.67
N LYS A 84 7.22 2.56 -0.58
CA LYS A 84 6.53 2.08 -1.79
C LYS A 84 6.38 0.56 -1.83
N ILE A 85 7.33 -0.19 -1.25
CA ILE A 85 7.29 -1.66 -1.21
C ILE A 85 6.05 -2.20 -0.49
N ASN A 86 5.53 -1.47 0.50
CA ASN A 86 4.32 -1.87 1.24
C ASN A 86 3.12 -2.01 0.31
N ASN A 87 2.96 -1.06 -0.62
CA ASN A 87 1.90 -1.09 -1.61
C ASN A 87 2.20 -2.10 -2.73
N ALA A 88 3.43 -2.10 -3.24
CA ALA A 88 3.82 -2.99 -4.33
C ALA A 88 3.60 -4.47 -4.01
N ILE A 89 3.97 -4.91 -2.79
CA ILE A 89 3.79 -6.31 -2.38
C ILE A 89 2.30 -6.68 -2.21
N ALA A 90 1.48 -5.75 -1.73
CA ALA A 90 0.03 -5.96 -1.61
C ALA A 90 -0.64 -6.07 -2.99
N GLN A 91 -0.26 -5.21 -3.94
CA GLN A 91 -0.78 -5.26 -5.31
C GLN A 91 -0.30 -6.50 -6.06
N ALA A 92 0.96 -6.90 -5.88
CA ALA A 92 1.49 -8.15 -6.46
C ALA A 92 0.74 -9.38 -5.92
N LEU A 93 0.46 -9.41 -4.61
CA LEU A 93 -0.33 -10.48 -4.01
C LEU A 93 -1.78 -10.47 -4.55
N LEU A 94 -2.41 -9.30 -4.67
CA LEU A 94 -3.75 -9.18 -5.25
C LEU A 94 -3.79 -9.67 -6.70
N ALA A 95 -2.83 -9.25 -7.53
CA ALA A 95 -2.70 -9.69 -8.92
C ALA A 95 -2.54 -11.22 -9.03
N LYS A 96 -1.75 -11.83 -8.14
CA LYS A 96 -1.64 -13.29 -8.02
C LYS A 96 -2.98 -13.94 -7.69
N LYS A 97 -3.76 -13.40 -6.74
CA LYS A 97 -5.10 -13.90 -6.40
C LYS A 97 -6.13 -13.71 -7.52
N MET A 98 -5.96 -12.68 -8.35
CA MET A 98 -6.72 -12.45 -9.57
C MET A 98 -6.27 -13.35 -10.74
N GLY A 99 -5.27 -14.21 -10.55
CA GLY A 99 -4.74 -15.10 -11.60
C GLY A 99 -3.93 -14.38 -12.69
N LYS A 100 -3.54 -13.12 -12.48
CA LYS A 100 -2.73 -12.35 -13.44
C LYS A 100 -1.28 -12.86 -13.40
N LYS A 101 -0.69 -13.05 -14.57
CA LYS A 101 0.68 -13.59 -14.74
C LYS A 101 1.73 -12.53 -15.10
N LYS A 102 1.30 -11.28 -15.32
CA LYS A 102 2.15 -10.16 -15.72
C LYS A 102 1.81 -8.93 -14.90
N ILE A 103 2.84 -8.23 -14.44
CA ILE A 103 2.76 -6.91 -13.80
C ILE A 103 3.36 -5.89 -14.76
N ILE A 104 2.74 -4.71 -14.83
CA ILE A 104 3.29 -3.52 -15.49
C ILE A 104 3.62 -2.57 -14.35
N ALA A 105 4.88 -2.14 -14.26
CA ALA A 105 5.42 -1.32 -13.16
C ALA A 105 6.29 -0.20 -13.71
#